data_AF-A0A238TBB3-F1
#
_entry.id   AF-A0A238TBB3-F1
#
_cell.length_a   1.000
_cell.length_b   1.000
_cell.length_c   1.000
_cell.angle_alpha   90.00
_cell.angle_beta   90.00
_cell.angle_gamma   90.00
#
_symmetry.space_group_name_H-M   'P 1'
#
loop_
_entity.id
_entity.type
_entity.pdbx_description
1 polymer ?
#
loop_
_entity_poly.entity_id
_entity_poly.type
_entity_poly.pdbx_seq_one_letter_code
_entity_poly.pdbx_strand_id
1 'polypeptide(L)'
;MTGAFMLIAFILGFWCIWSANREVNSIGEALGFTLLAIILKGLMEWSGMPHFDKTLMAIWGILFVFTVIVLELVERLSSNISANMGVALVGAGGWFGIAKWAFSTAGMTKIASWVI
;
A
#
# COMPACT_ATOMS: atom_id res chain seq x y z
N MET A 1 10.77 0.92 -11.64
CA MET A 1 11.33 -0.43 -11.39
C MET A 1 10.39 -1.15 -10.41
N THR A 2 10.33 -2.49 -10.38
CA THR A 2 9.38 -3.17 -9.47
C THR A 2 9.94 -3.42 -8.06
N GLY A 3 11.26 -3.25 -7.86
CA GLY A 3 11.93 -3.55 -6.60
C GLY A 3 11.39 -2.76 -5.41
N ALA A 4 11.12 -1.46 -5.59
CA ALA A 4 10.53 -0.63 -4.54
C ALA A 4 9.15 -1.15 -4.10
N PHE A 5 8.30 -1.52 -5.06
CA PHE A 5 6.97 -2.05 -4.73
C PHE A 5 7.03 -3.41 -4.05
N MET A 6 7.99 -4.27 -4.40
CA MET A 6 8.17 -5.57 -3.72
C MET A 6 8.57 -5.36 -2.25
N LEU A 7 9.50 -4.46 -1.97
CA LEU A 7 9.91 -4.15 -0.60
C LEU A 7 8.75 -3.58 0.21
N ILE A 8 8.02 -2.61 -0.34
CA ILE A 8 6.90 -1.97 0.35
C ILE A 8 5.76 -2.99 0.61
N ALA A 9 5.46 -3.85 -0.37
CA ALA A 9 4.49 -4.93 -0.19
C ALA A 9 4.92 -5.93 0.91
N PHE A 10 6.20 -6.28 0.95
CA PHE A 10 6.75 -7.12 2.02
C PHE A 10 6.57 -6.46 3.41
N ILE A 11 6.86 -5.16 3.50
CA ILE A 11 6.65 -4.38 4.74
C ILE A 11 5.17 -4.39 5.13
N LEU A 12 4.23 -4.26 4.18
CA LEU A 12 2.79 -4.35 4.49
C LEU A 12 2.42 -5.73 5.04
N GLY A 13 2.92 -6.80 4.43
CA GLY A 13 2.69 -8.17 4.92
C GLY A 13 3.20 -8.35 6.35
N PHE A 14 4.40 -7.84 6.64
CA PHE A 14 4.93 -7.81 8.01
C PHE A 14 4.07 -6.96 8.95
N TRP A 15 3.62 -5.79 8.49
CA TRP A 15 2.75 -4.90 9.25
C TRP A 15 1.45 -5.60 9.66
N CYS A 16 0.84 -6.37 8.76
CA CYS A 16 -0.36 -7.17 9.05
C CYS A 16 -0.11 -8.21 10.16
N ILE A 17 1.06 -8.87 10.13
CA ILE A 17 1.44 -9.85 11.15
C ILE A 17 1.71 -9.15 12.50
N TRP A 18 2.35 -7.98 12.48
CA TRP A 18 2.66 -7.19 13.66
C TRP A 18 1.43 -6.55 14.32
N SER A 19 0.43 -6.19 13.51
CA SER A 19 -0.85 -5.65 13.97
C SER A 19 -1.82 -6.73 14.43
N ALA A 20 -1.52 -8.01 14.20
CA ALA A 20 -2.35 -9.12 14.65
C ALA A 20 -2.53 -9.13 16.19
N ASN A 21 -3.73 -9.48 16.65
CA ASN A 21 -4.13 -9.51 18.07
C ASN A 21 -4.00 -8.16 18.81
N ARG A 22 -3.94 -7.04 18.10
CA ARG A 22 -3.93 -5.69 18.67
C ARG A 22 -5.07 -4.88 18.09
N GLU A 23 -5.50 -3.85 18.82
CA GLU A 23 -6.43 -2.85 18.29
C GLU A 23 -5.71 -2.03 17.21
N VAL A 24 -6.18 -2.17 15.98
CA VAL A 24 -5.61 -1.52 14.81
C VAL A 24 -6.35 -0.22 14.55
N ASN A 25 -5.66 0.92 14.65
CA ASN A 25 -6.20 2.17 14.11
C ASN A 25 -5.93 2.18 12.60
N SER A 26 -6.84 1.55 11.85
CA SER A 26 -6.69 1.26 10.42
C SER A 26 -6.35 2.50 9.60
N ILE A 27 -7.01 3.64 9.85
CA ILE A 27 -6.77 4.91 9.15
C ILE A 27 -5.39 5.48 9.51
N GLY A 28 -5.07 5.57 10.81
CA GLY A 28 -3.81 6.16 11.28
C GLY A 28 -2.60 5.34 10.85
N GLU A 29 -2.66 4.03 11.01
CA GLU A 29 -1.59 3.11 10.60
C GLU A 29 -1.43 3.06 9.09
N ALA A 30 -2.52 3.05 8.32
CA ALA A 30 -2.45 3.12 6.85
C ALA A 30 -1.81 4.42 6.36
N LEU A 31 -2.08 5.55 7.03
CA LEU A 31 -1.45 6.82 6.69
C LEU A 31 0.05 6.78 6.98
N GLY A 32 0.45 6.28 8.15
CA GLY A 32 1.86 6.08 8.51
C GLY A 32 2.57 5.16 7.52
N PHE A 33 1.94 4.04 7.13
CA PHE A 33 2.45 3.14 6.11
C PHE A 33 2.58 3.82 4.75
N THR A 34 1.59 4.62 4.33
CA THR A 34 1.60 5.32 3.04
C THR A 34 2.74 6.33 2.95
N LEU A 35 2.97 7.10 4.02
CA LEU A 35 4.10 8.03 4.09
C LEU A 35 5.45 7.29 4.01
N LEU A 36 5.58 6.18 4.74
CA LEU A 36 6.77 5.32 4.65
C LEU A 36 6.97 4.79 3.22
N ALA A 37 5.90 4.33 2.57
CA ALA A 37 5.95 3.83 1.20
C ALA A 37 6.40 4.90 0.20
N ILE A 38 5.90 6.14 0.34
CA ILE A 38 6.32 7.29 -0.46
C ILE A 38 7.82 7.55 -0.29
N ILE A 39 8.31 7.58 0.96
CA ILE A 39 9.74 7.80 1.27
C ILE A 39 10.60 6.69 0.69
N LEU A 40 10.23 5.42 0.90
CA LEU A 40 10.98 4.27 0.38
C LEU A 40 11.04 4.27 -1.14
N LYS A 41 9.92 4.52 -1.82
CA LYS A 41 9.90 4.64 -3.28
C LYS A 41 10.77 5.80 -3.74
N GLY A 42 10.69 6.95 -3.08
CA GLY A 42 11.51 8.13 -3.40
C GLY A 42 13.01 7.88 -3.25
N LEU A 43 13.42 7.17 -2.20
CA LEU A 43 14.82 6.82 -1.96
C LEU A 43 15.35 5.78 -2.95
N MET A 44 14.55 4.76 -3.26
CA MET A 44 14.95 3.66 -4.16
C MET A 44 14.88 4.03 -5.64
N GLU A 45 14.00 4.96 -6.00
CA GLU A 45 13.77 5.41 -7.38
C GLU A 45 14.04 6.92 -7.49
N TRP A 46 15.11 7.37 -6.84
CA TRP A 46 15.46 8.78 -6.79
C TRP A 46 15.61 9.35 -8.20
N SER A 47 14.77 10.34 -8.50
CA SER A 47 14.73 11.05 -9.79
C SER A 47 14.61 12.56 -9.61
N GLY A 48 14.90 13.05 -8.40
CA GLY A 48 14.67 14.43 -7.97
C GLY A 48 13.56 14.52 -6.92
N MET A 49 13.24 15.75 -6.52
CA MET A 49 12.19 15.99 -5.54
C MET A 49 10.82 15.56 -6.10
N PRO A 50 10.01 14.79 -5.36
CA PRO A 50 8.72 14.34 -5.87
C PRO A 50 7.80 15.52 -6.17
N HIS A 51 7.27 15.59 -7.39
CA HIS A 51 6.22 16.52 -7.75
C HIS A 51 4.85 15.84 -7.62
N PHE A 52 4.10 16.17 -6.57
CA PHE A 52 2.77 15.62 -6.32
C PHE A 52 1.71 16.31 -7.18
N ASP A 53 1.55 15.83 -8.41
CA ASP A 53 0.40 16.18 -9.22
C ASP A 53 -0.88 15.42 -8.79
N LYS A 54 -2.03 15.80 -9.35
CA LYS A 54 -3.33 15.18 -9.05
C LYS A 54 -3.32 13.67 -9.27
N THR A 55 -2.65 13.21 -10.33
CA THR A 55 -2.59 11.79 -10.70
C THR A 55 -1.77 11.00 -9.69
N LEU A 56 -0.60 11.50 -9.31
CA LEU A 56 0.28 10.88 -8.32
C LEU A 56 -0.40 10.83 -6.95
N MET A 57 -1.06 11.92 -6.54
CA MET A 57 -1.87 11.93 -5.33
C MET A 57 -2.99 10.89 -5.37
N ALA A 58 -3.69 10.75 -6.50
CA ALA A 58 -4.74 9.75 -6.66
C ALA A 58 -4.20 8.32 -6.56
N ILE A 59 -3.03 8.04 -7.16
CA ILE A 59 -2.37 6.74 -7.04
C ILE A 59 -2.08 6.41 -5.57
N TRP A 60 -1.47 7.34 -4.83
CA TRP A 60 -1.21 7.14 -3.40
C TRP A 60 -2.48 7.03 -2.58
N GLY A 61 -3.54 7.77 -2.94
CA GLY A 61 -4.86 7.66 -2.32
C GLY A 61 -5.50 6.28 -2.53
N ILE A 62 -5.40 5.70 -3.72
CA ILE A 62 -5.88 4.33 -4.00
C ILE A 62 -5.14 3.31 -3.13
N LEU A 63 -3.81 3.43 -3.05
CA LEU A 63 -2.97 2.55 -2.24
C LEU A 63 -3.27 2.72 -0.74
N PHE A 64 -3.49 3.94 -0.27
CA PHE A 64 -3.90 4.24 1.09
C PHE A 64 -5.23 3.57 1.43
N VAL A 65 -6.27 3.78 0.60
CA VAL A 65 -7.60 3.16 0.80
C VAL A 65 -7.49 1.64 0.83
N PHE A 66 -6.70 1.05 -0.08
CA PHE A 66 -6.46 -0.38 -0.07
C PHE A 66 -5.79 -0.84 1.24
N THR A 67 -4.76 -0.13 1.72
CA THR A 67 -4.11 -0.43 2.99
C THR A 67 -5.07 -0.33 4.18
N VAL A 68 -5.96 0.68 4.21
CA VAL A 68 -7.01 0.78 5.25
C VAL A 68 -7.88 -0.46 5.26
N ILE A 69 -8.35 -0.91 4.09
CA ILE A 69 -9.18 -2.11 3.96
C ILE A 69 -8.43 -3.35 4.46
N VAL A 70 -7.15 -3.49 4.11
CA VAL A 70 -6.33 -4.62 4.58
C VAL A 70 -6.19 -4.61 6.10
N LEU A 71 -5.95 -3.45 6.71
CA LEU A 71 -5.82 -3.33 8.17
C LEU A 71 -7.15 -3.55 8.90
N GLU A 72 -8.29 -3.14 8.32
CA GLU A 72 -9.62 -3.52 8.81
C GLU A 72 -9.86 -5.03 8.76
N LEU A 73 -9.36 -5.71 7.74
CA LEU A 73 -9.44 -7.18 7.66
C LEU A 73 -8.57 -7.84 8.72
N VAL A 74 -7.41 -7.28 9.06
CA VAL A 74 -6.59 -7.75 10.20
C VAL A 74 -7.40 -7.65 11.49
N GLU A 75 -7.93 -6.47 11.81
CA GLU A 75 -8.75 -6.26 13.02
C GLU A 75 -9.90 -7.28 13.13
N ARG A 76 -10.60 -7.55 12.02
CA ARG A 76 -11.81 -8.38 12.01
C ARG A 76 -11.54 -9.88 11.95
N LEU A 77 -10.45 -10.30 11.30
CA LEU A 77 -10.18 -11.71 10.99
C LEU A 77 -9.00 -12.27 11.78
N SER A 78 -8.31 -11.46 12.60
CA SER A 78 -7.15 -11.90 13.38
C SER A 78 -7.54 -12.73 14.60
N SER A 79 -8.03 -13.95 14.34
CA SER A 79 -8.40 -14.91 15.38
C SER A 79 -7.39 -16.04 15.55
N ASN A 80 -6.58 -16.32 14.52
CA ASN A 80 -5.55 -17.36 14.55
C ASN A 80 -4.42 -17.07 13.54
N ILE A 81 -3.31 -17.79 13.67
CA ILE A 81 -2.12 -17.57 12.85
C ILE A 81 -2.37 -17.80 11.36
N SER A 82 -3.21 -18.78 10.99
CA SER A 82 -3.53 -19.04 9.59
C SER A 82 -4.30 -17.90 8.93
N ALA A 83 -5.28 -17.31 9.65
CA ALA A 83 -6.04 -16.16 9.17
C ALA A 83 -5.11 -14.94 9.01
N ASN A 84 -4.24 -14.70 10.01
CA ASN A 84 -3.25 -13.62 9.96
C ASN A 84 -2.32 -13.74 8.74
N MET A 85 -1.80 -14.95 8.49
CA MET A 85 -0.95 -15.21 7.33
C MET A 85 -1.72 -15.06 6.01
N GLY A 86 -2.99 -15.48 5.96
CA GLY A 86 -3.85 -15.30 4.80
C GLY A 86 -4.05 -13.82 4.46
N VAL A 87 -4.42 -12.99 5.44
CA VAL A 87 -4.60 -11.55 5.25
C VAL A 87 -3.28 -10.89 4.86
N ALA A 88 -2.16 -11.26 5.50
CA ALA A 88 -0.84 -10.72 5.17
C ALA A 88 -0.42 -11.03 3.72
N LEU A 89 -0.65 -12.26 3.24
CA LEU A 89 -0.33 -12.67 1.87
C LEU A 89 -1.20 -11.94 0.84
N VAL A 90 -2.51 -11.90 1.06
CA VAL A 90 -3.47 -11.22 0.17
C VAL A 90 -3.24 -9.71 0.19
N GLY A 91 -3.00 -9.12 1.36
CA GLY A 91 -2.71 -7.71 1.53
C GLY A 91 -1.42 -7.30 0.81
N ALA A 92 -0.32 -8.01 1.06
CA ALA A 92 0.95 -7.75 0.38
C ALA A 92 0.86 -7.95 -1.13
N GLY A 93 0.30 -9.09 -1.58
CA GLY A 93 0.17 -9.43 -2.99
C GLY A 93 -0.76 -8.48 -3.75
N GLY A 94 -1.90 -8.14 -3.15
CA GLY A 94 -2.86 -7.19 -3.69
C GLY A 94 -2.27 -5.79 -3.79
N TRP A 95 -1.60 -5.31 -2.74
CA TRP A 95 -0.94 -4.01 -2.74
C TRP A 95 0.14 -3.93 -3.84
N PHE A 96 0.97 -4.97 -3.97
CA PHE A 96 1.96 -5.06 -5.03
C PHE A 96 1.33 -5.01 -6.43
N GLY A 97 0.26 -5.79 -6.65
CA GLY A 97 -0.44 -5.83 -7.92
C GLY A 97 -1.02 -4.46 -8.31
N ILE A 98 -1.68 -3.79 -7.36
CA ILE A 98 -2.24 -2.45 -7.56
C ILE A 98 -1.13 -1.45 -7.82
N ALA A 99 -0.06 -1.43 -7.02
CA ALA A 99 1.05 -0.51 -7.21
C ALA A 99 1.72 -0.70 -8.58
N LYS A 100 2.01 -1.95 -8.96
CA LYS A 100 2.60 -2.27 -10.26
C LYS A 100 1.73 -1.80 -11.43
N TRP A 101 0.41 -1.98 -11.34
CA TRP A 101 -0.51 -1.51 -12.38
C TRP A 101 -0.65 0.01 -12.36
N ALA A 102 -0.90 0.63 -11.21
CA ALA A 102 -1.17 2.06 -11.07
C ALA A 102 0.01 2.93 -11.53
N PHE A 103 1.25 2.49 -11.27
CA PHE A 103 2.47 3.17 -11.74
C PHE A 103 2.92 2.74 -13.15
N SER A 104 2.18 1.88 -13.85
CA SER A 104 2.43 1.58 -15.26
C SER A 104 1.88 2.70 -16.15
N THR A 105 2.36 2.80 -17.40
CA THR A 105 1.85 3.77 -18.39
C THR A 105 0.33 3.68 -18.56
N ALA A 106 -0.21 2.47 -18.64
CA ALA A 106 -1.65 2.24 -18.79
C ALA A 106 -2.44 2.66 -17.55
N GLY A 107 -1.93 2.33 -16.35
CA GLY A 107 -2.56 2.70 -15.08
C GLY A 107 -2.55 4.22 -14.86
N MET A 108 -1.40 4.87 -15.07
CA MET A 108 -1.29 6.33 -14.94
C MET A 108 -2.22 7.05 -15.92
N THR A 109 -2.32 6.60 -17.17
CA THR A 109 -3.25 7.17 -18.17
C THR A 109 -4.71 7.01 -17.72
N LYS A 110 -5.06 5.83 -17.19
CA LYS A 110 -6.42 5.57 -16.71
C LYS A 110 -6.77 6.39 -15.47
N ILE A 111 -5.87 6.46 -14.49
CA ILE A 111 -6.09 7.22 -13.26
C ILE A 111 -6.12 8.71 -13.55
N ALA A 112 -5.26 9.20 -14.44
CA ALA A 112 -5.29 10.58 -14.89
C ALA A 112 -6.68 10.95 -15.43
N SER A 113 -7.34 10.06 -16.19
CA SER A 113 -8.70 10.28 -16.71
C SER A 113 -9.79 10.44 -15.64
N TRP A 114 -9.52 10.05 -14.38
CA TRP A 114 -10.47 10.20 -13.26
C TRP A 114 -10.33 11.52 -12.52
N VAL A 115 -9.21 12.23 -12.71
CA VAL A 115 -8.86 13.45 -11.97
C VAL A 115 -8.68 14.68 -12.85
N ILE A 116 -9.11 14.59 -14.12
CA ILE A 116 -9.17 15.70 -15.09
C ILE A 116 -10.25 16.69 -14.67
#